data_AF-J9D679-F1
#
_entry.id   AF-J9D679-F1
#
_cell.length_a   1.000
_cell.length_b   1.000
_cell.length_c   1.000
_cell.angle_alpha   90.00
_cell.angle_beta   90.00
_cell.angle_gamma   90.00
#
_symmetry.space_group_name_H-M   'P 1'
#
loop_
_entity.id
_entity.type
_entity.pdbx_description
1 polymer ?
#
loop_
_entity_poly.entity_id
_entity_poly.type
_entity_poly.pdbx_seq_one_letter_code
_entity_poly.pdbx_strand_id
1 'polypeptide(L)'
;METAGKTVEDDELRDALKENGIGRPSTRAAIIETLFRRQYIRRQRKNILATSTGMELISLIKEELLKSAELTGLWEKKLRQIEHHEYSAAQFIDELKIMVSDIVRQVLSDNSNRHVTQTVSTEATKAMGKAKTEAASTGNDKPVKAKSKRRIIREGSLCPECGLGKVIKGKTAYGCSRWKEGCNWRKPFKK
;
A
#
# COMPACT_ATOMS: atom_id res chain seq x y z
N MET A 1 -18.46 -0.16 -11.74
CA MET A 1 -18.88 1.03 -10.96
C MET A 1 -20.39 1.24 -11.03
N GLU A 2 -21.03 1.00 -12.18
CA GLU A 2 -22.49 1.08 -12.35
C GLU A 2 -23.29 0.13 -11.46
N THR A 3 -22.82 -1.11 -11.28
CA THR A 3 -23.51 -2.12 -10.48
C THR A 3 -23.00 -2.23 -9.04
N ALA A 4 -22.53 -1.12 -8.46
CA ALA A 4 -21.95 -1.12 -7.11
C ALA A 4 -22.95 -1.57 -6.04
N GLY A 5 -24.26 -1.38 -6.26
CA GLY A 5 -25.30 -1.85 -5.34
C GLY A 5 -25.40 -3.38 -5.20
N LYS A 6 -24.78 -4.18 -6.07
CA LYS A 6 -24.80 -5.66 -5.95
C LYS A 6 -24.09 -6.17 -4.69
N THR A 7 -23.18 -5.37 -4.13
CA THR A 7 -22.42 -5.72 -2.92
C THR A 7 -22.99 -5.08 -1.66
N VAL A 8 -24.15 -4.42 -1.76
CA VAL A 8 -24.84 -3.77 -0.63
C VAL A 8 -26.03 -4.65 -0.24
N GLU A 9 -26.11 -4.99 1.04
CA GLU A 9 -27.14 -5.88 1.59
C GLU A 9 -28.47 -5.14 1.79
N ASP A 10 -28.42 -3.86 2.12
CA ASP A 10 -29.60 -3.02 2.32
C ASP A 10 -30.32 -2.70 1.00
N ASP A 11 -31.62 -3.02 0.93
CA ASP A 11 -32.45 -2.89 -0.26
C ASP A 11 -32.65 -1.41 -0.68
N GLU A 12 -32.76 -0.49 0.28
CA GLU A 12 -33.01 0.93 0.02
C GLU A 12 -31.75 1.63 -0.51
N LEU A 13 -30.59 1.32 0.05
CA LEU A 13 -29.28 1.78 -0.43
C LEU A 13 -28.93 1.16 -1.78
N ARG A 14 -29.31 -0.11 -2.01
CA ARG A 14 -29.14 -0.76 -3.31
C ARG A 14 -29.95 -0.05 -4.39
N ASP A 15 -31.19 0.34 -4.08
CA ASP A 15 -32.05 1.08 -5.00
C ASP A 15 -31.49 2.48 -5.29
N ALA A 16 -30.97 3.17 -4.29
CA ALA A 16 -30.24 4.42 -4.50
C ALA A 16 -29.04 4.25 -5.45
N LEU A 17 -28.34 3.12 -5.39
CA LEU A 17 -27.20 2.81 -6.26
C LEU A 17 -27.59 2.29 -7.65
N LYS A 18 -28.86 1.93 -7.92
CA LYS A 18 -29.29 1.38 -9.22
C LYS A 18 -29.27 2.40 -10.36
N GLU A 19 -29.63 3.65 -10.10
CA GLU A 19 -29.71 4.67 -11.16
C GLU A 19 -28.33 5.09 -11.67
N ASN A 20 -27.36 5.30 -10.77
CA ASN A 20 -26.07 5.90 -11.13
C ASN A 20 -24.85 5.18 -10.56
N GLY A 21 -24.99 4.06 -9.85
CA GLY A 21 -23.87 3.38 -9.21
C GLY A 21 -23.03 4.34 -8.37
N ILE A 22 -21.70 4.14 -8.37
CA ILE A 22 -20.77 5.10 -7.77
C ILE A 22 -20.28 6.11 -8.82
N GLY A 23 -20.50 7.39 -8.55
CA GLY A 23 -20.09 8.50 -9.40
C GLY A 23 -20.87 8.65 -10.70
N ARG A 24 -20.67 9.77 -11.39
CA ARG A 24 -21.36 10.09 -12.65
C ARG A 24 -20.70 9.39 -13.84
N PRO A 25 -21.44 9.02 -14.91
CA PRO A 25 -20.87 8.42 -16.11
C PRO A 25 -19.66 9.19 -16.68
N SER A 26 -19.71 10.53 -16.61
CA SER A 26 -18.64 11.43 -17.07
C SER A 26 -17.35 11.35 -16.25
N THR A 27 -17.37 10.86 -15.00
CA THR A 27 -16.18 10.84 -14.12
C THR A 27 -15.54 9.47 -13.98
N ARG A 28 -16.27 8.39 -14.31
CA ARG A 28 -15.81 6.99 -14.11
C ARG A 28 -14.52 6.67 -14.84
N ALA A 29 -14.40 7.06 -16.11
CA ALA A 29 -13.20 6.80 -16.91
C ALA A 29 -11.96 7.45 -16.29
N ALA A 30 -12.07 8.72 -15.88
CA ALA A 30 -10.99 9.47 -15.24
C ALA A 30 -10.55 8.87 -13.91
N ILE A 31 -11.49 8.33 -13.11
CA ILE A 31 -11.18 7.62 -11.86
C ILE A 31 -10.37 6.36 -12.16
N ILE A 32 -10.82 5.53 -13.11
CA ILE A 32 -10.11 4.28 -13.49
C ILE A 32 -8.70 4.59 -14.01
N GLU A 33 -8.55 5.60 -14.86
CA GLU A 33 -7.24 6.05 -15.34
C GLU A 33 -6.32 6.51 -14.21
N THR A 34 -6.87 7.19 -13.20
CA THR A 34 -6.11 7.61 -12.02
C THR A 34 -5.60 6.41 -11.22
N LEU A 35 -6.42 5.36 -11.06
CA LEU A 35 -6.00 4.13 -10.38
C LEU A 35 -4.86 3.41 -11.12
N PHE A 36 -4.89 3.41 -12.46
CA PHE A 36 -3.77 2.91 -13.28
C PHE A 36 -2.53 3.79 -13.12
N ARG A 37 -2.67 5.11 -13.23
CA ARG A 37 -1.56 6.07 -13.12
C ARG A 37 -0.84 5.95 -11.78
N ARG A 38 -1.59 5.76 -10.69
CA ARG A 38 -1.07 5.56 -9.33
C ARG A 38 -0.57 4.13 -9.05
N GLN A 39 -0.62 3.23 -10.05
CA GLN A 39 -0.19 1.84 -9.93
C GLN A 39 -0.93 1.06 -8.82
N TYR A 40 -2.18 1.38 -8.52
CA TYR A 40 -3.02 0.60 -7.60
C TYR A 40 -3.68 -0.60 -8.28
N ILE A 41 -3.92 -0.48 -9.58
CA ILE A 41 -4.44 -1.55 -10.43
C ILE A 41 -3.54 -1.70 -11.66
N ARG A 42 -3.53 -2.90 -12.23
CA ARG A 42 -2.82 -3.23 -13.46
C ARG A 42 -3.69 -4.07 -14.39
N ARG A 43 -3.40 -3.97 -15.69
CA ARG A 43 -4.10 -4.74 -16.71
C ARG A 43 -3.33 -6.03 -16.99
N GLN A 44 -4.00 -7.17 -16.85
CA GLN A 44 -3.46 -8.47 -17.26
C GLN A 44 -4.43 -9.07 -18.29
N ARG A 45 -4.05 -8.98 -19.57
CA ARG A 45 -4.91 -9.36 -20.71
C ARG A 45 -6.23 -8.57 -20.69
N LYS A 46 -7.36 -9.27 -20.57
CA LYS A 46 -8.71 -8.70 -20.48
C LYS A 46 -9.15 -8.40 -19.04
N ASN A 47 -8.32 -8.72 -18.04
CA ASN A 47 -8.66 -8.56 -16.64
C ASN A 47 -7.93 -7.36 -16.01
N ILE A 48 -8.58 -6.72 -15.04
CA ILE A 48 -7.98 -5.71 -14.17
C ILE A 48 -7.73 -6.37 -12.82
N LEU A 49 -6.49 -6.25 -12.32
CA LEU A 49 -6.09 -6.82 -11.04
C LEU A 49 -5.50 -5.75 -10.14
N ALA A 50 -5.73 -5.89 -8.83
CA ALA A 50 -5.06 -5.05 -7.84
C ALA A 50 -3.56 -5.35 -7.80
N THR A 51 -2.74 -4.32 -7.61
CA THR A 51 -1.30 -4.46 -7.34
C THR A 51 -1.06 -4.72 -5.86
N SER A 52 0.16 -5.11 -5.49
CA SER A 52 0.55 -5.19 -4.07
C SER A 52 0.34 -3.86 -3.36
N THR A 53 0.75 -2.75 -4.00
CA THR A 53 0.55 -1.39 -3.49
C THR A 53 -0.93 -1.07 -3.27
N GLY A 54 -1.81 -1.45 -4.20
CA GLY A 54 -3.25 -1.25 -4.07
C GLY A 54 -3.85 -2.04 -2.90
N MET A 55 -3.45 -3.31 -2.73
CA MET A 55 -3.90 -4.14 -1.62
C MET A 55 -3.37 -3.65 -0.26
N GLU A 56 -2.10 -3.24 -0.20
CA GLU A 56 -1.50 -2.64 0.99
C GLU A 56 -2.25 -1.36 1.39
N LEU A 57 -2.55 -0.48 0.42
CA LEU A 57 -3.30 0.76 0.67
C LEU A 57 -4.68 0.47 1.29
N ILE A 58 -5.44 -0.46 0.70
CA ILE A 58 -6.75 -0.85 1.25
C ILE A 58 -6.61 -1.46 2.65
N SER A 59 -5.57 -2.25 2.89
CA SER A 59 -5.31 -2.88 4.20
C SER A 59 -4.94 -1.87 5.30
N LEU A 60 -4.46 -0.68 4.94
CA LEU A 60 -4.19 0.39 5.90
C LEU A 60 -5.46 1.05 6.41
N ILE A 61 -6.52 1.09 5.58
CA ILE A 61 -7.78 1.72 5.94
C ILE A 61 -8.53 0.79 6.89
N LYS A 62 -8.52 1.15 8.18
CA LYS A 62 -9.19 0.38 9.25
C LYS A 62 -10.70 0.54 9.23
N GLU A 63 -11.18 1.75 8.93
CA GLU A 63 -12.61 2.05 8.86
C GLU A 63 -13.22 1.31 7.66
N GLU A 64 -14.05 0.31 7.95
CA GLU A 64 -14.65 -0.55 6.91
C GLU A 64 -15.62 0.26 6.04
N LEU A 65 -16.32 1.21 6.65
CA LEU A 65 -17.26 2.09 5.96
C LEU A 65 -16.57 2.93 4.87
N LEU A 66 -15.30 3.31 5.02
CA LEU A 66 -14.54 4.05 4.01
C LEU A 66 -14.17 3.23 2.78
N LYS A 67 -14.16 1.90 2.91
CA LYS A 67 -13.91 0.96 1.80
C LYS A 67 -15.20 0.49 1.14
N SER A 68 -16.33 0.67 1.82
CA SER A 68 -17.64 0.22 1.36
C SER A 68 -18.21 1.13 0.28
N ALA A 69 -18.82 0.50 -0.73
CA ALA A 69 -19.65 1.16 -1.72
C ALA A 69 -20.88 1.85 -1.11
N GLU A 70 -21.31 1.37 0.06
CA GLU A 70 -22.50 1.82 0.77
C GLU A 70 -22.40 3.29 1.22
N LEU A 71 -21.29 3.67 1.85
CA LEU A 71 -21.07 5.05 2.30
C LEU A 71 -21.11 6.03 1.13
N THR A 72 -20.53 5.62 0.00
CA THR A 72 -20.56 6.44 -1.22
C THR A 72 -21.99 6.52 -1.78
N GLY A 73 -22.75 5.43 -1.73
CA GLY A 73 -24.17 5.42 -2.11
C GLY A 73 -25.03 6.34 -1.25
N LEU A 74 -24.80 6.36 0.06
CA LEU A 74 -25.48 7.27 0.99
C LEU A 74 -25.19 8.74 0.65
N TRP A 75 -23.95 9.07 0.29
CA TRP A 75 -23.61 10.43 -0.14
C TRP A 75 -24.30 10.80 -1.44
N GLU A 76 -24.29 9.92 -2.45
CA GLU A 76 -25.01 10.17 -3.71
C GLU A 76 -26.53 10.33 -3.49
N LYS A 77 -27.12 9.62 -2.51
CA LYS A 77 -28.51 9.83 -2.08
C LYS A 77 -28.72 11.23 -1.50
N LYS A 78 -27.87 11.64 -0.54
CA LYS A 78 -27.96 12.98 0.07
C LYS A 78 -27.74 14.10 -0.96
N LEU A 79 -26.81 13.92 -1.91
CA LEU A 79 -26.58 14.86 -3.00
C LEU A 79 -27.82 15.04 -3.90
N ARG A 80 -28.56 13.96 -4.18
CA ARG A 80 -29.85 14.05 -4.89
C ARG A 80 -30.93 14.75 -4.06
N GLN A 81 -31.02 14.47 -2.76
CA GLN A 81 -31.96 15.18 -1.90
C GLN A 81 -31.68 16.68 -1.85
N ILE A 82 -30.40 17.09 -1.91
CA ILE A 82 -30.01 18.50 -2.04
C ILE A 82 -30.46 19.07 -3.39
N GLU A 83 -30.25 18.33 -4.49
CA GLU A 83 -30.71 18.71 -5.83
C GLU A 83 -32.23 18.90 -5.89
N HIS A 84 -32.99 18.07 -5.16
CA HIS A 84 -34.45 18.17 -5.03
C HIS A 84 -34.93 19.14 -3.94
N HIS A 85 -34.02 19.84 -3.25
CA HIS A 85 -34.32 20.75 -2.13
C HIS A 85 -34.98 20.10 -0.90
N GLU A 86 -34.81 18.79 -0.75
CA GLU A 86 -35.32 17.99 0.38
C GLU A 86 -34.32 17.89 1.54
N TYR A 87 -33.06 18.29 1.30
CA TYR A 87 -32.00 18.24 2.29
C TYR A 87 -31.06 19.45 2.18
N SER A 88 -30.60 19.98 3.32
CA SER A 88 -29.77 21.17 3.34
C SER A 88 -28.32 20.85 2.99
N ALA A 89 -27.77 21.56 2.02
CA ALA A 89 -26.35 21.49 1.68
C ALA A 89 -25.45 21.87 2.88
N ALA A 90 -25.90 22.82 3.71
CA ALA A 90 -25.14 23.21 4.90
C ALA A 90 -25.07 22.07 5.92
N GLN A 91 -26.20 21.39 6.17
CA GLN A 91 -26.25 20.22 7.06
C GLN A 91 -25.35 19.09 6.54
N PHE A 92 -25.40 18.79 5.25
CA PHE A 92 -24.51 17.79 4.63
C PHE A 92 -23.03 18.08 4.88
N ILE A 93 -22.62 19.33 4.69
CA ILE A 93 -21.23 19.76 4.88
C ILE A 93 -20.82 19.66 6.35
N ASP A 94 -21.69 20.02 7.29
CA ASP A 94 -21.37 19.94 8.71
C ASP A 94 -21.24 18.49 9.21
N GLU A 95 -22.12 17.59 8.75
CA GLU A 95 -21.98 16.16 9.00
C GLU A 95 -20.67 15.60 8.41
N LEU A 96 -20.31 16.02 7.19
CA LEU A 96 -19.07 15.61 6.55
C LEU A 96 -17.84 16.09 7.33
N LYS A 97 -17.85 17.32 7.85
CA LYS A 97 -16.77 17.84 8.70
C LYS A 97 -16.61 17.02 9.98
N ILE A 98 -17.70 16.63 10.63
CA ILE A 98 -17.68 15.80 11.83
C ILE A 98 -17.02 14.45 11.51
N MET A 99 -17.52 13.77 10.47
CA MET A 99 -16.99 12.47 10.05
C MET A 99 -15.50 12.53 9.70
N VAL A 100 -15.07 13.52 8.91
CA VAL A 100 -13.65 13.71 8.56
C VAL A 100 -12.82 13.97 9.81
N SER A 101 -13.30 14.81 10.72
CA SER A 101 -12.59 15.10 11.97
C SER A 101 -12.41 13.86 12.84
N ASP A 102 -13.43 13.00 12.91
CA ASP A 102 -13.37 11.73 13.65
C ASP A 102 -12.38 10.75 13.02
N ILE A 103 -12.41 10.58 11.70
CA ILE A 103 -11.46 9.73 10.97
C ILE A 103 -10.02 10.23 11.19
N VAL A 104 -9.79 11.53 11.07
CA VAL A 104 -8.45 12.12 11.29
C VAL A 104 -7.98 11.88 12.72
N ARG A 105 -8.84 12.08 13.72
CA ARG A 105 -8.53 11.80 15.12
C ARG A 105 -8.17 10.32 15.34
N GLN A 106 -8.94 9.40 14.78
CA GLN A 106 -8.68 7.97 14.87
C GLN A 106 -7.33 7.61 14.25
N VAL A 107 -7.03 8.12 13.05
CA VAL A 107 -5.73 7.89 12.38
C VAL A 107 -4.57 8.47 13.18
N LEU A 108 -4.71 9.67 13.76
CA LEU A 108 -3.66 10.27 14.59
C LEU A 108 -3.43 9.49 15.90
N SER A 109 -4.48 8.88 16.44
CA SER A 109 -4.37 8.01 17.64
C SER A 109 -3.78 6.63 17.34
N ASP A 110 -3.71 6.24 16.06
CA ASP A 110 -3.21 4.95 15.63
C ASP A 110 -1.67 4.91 15.59
N ASN A 111 -1.08 4.36 16.65
CA ASN A 111 0.37 4.18 16.76
C ASN A 111 0.91 2.96 15.99
N SER A 112 0.11 2.32 15.14
CA SER A 112 0.60 1.24 14.30
C SER A 112 1.47 1.82 13.17
N ASN A 113 2.78 1.62 13.29
CA ASN A 113 3.81 2.22 12.41
C ASN A 113 3.84 1.58 11.00
N ARG A 114 2.72 1.69 10.26
CA ARG A 114 2.44 1.02 8.99
C ARG A 114 2.81 1.92 7.79
N HIS A 115 3.32 1.32 6.73
CA HIS A 115 3.82 2.04 5.54
C HIS A 115 3.40 1.32 4.26
N VAL A 116 3.09 2.07 3.20
CA VAL A 116 2.87 1.52 1.84
C VAL A 116 4.20 1.41 1.11
N THR A 117 4.49 0.24 0.55
CA THR A 117 5.68 0.04 -0.29
C THR A 117 5.35 0.47 -1.72
N GLN A 118 5.76 1.67 -2.12
CA GLN A 118 5.68 2.05 -3.54
C GLN A 118 6.79 1.39 -4.35
N THR A 119 6.44 0.39 -5.15
CA THR A 119 7.32 -0.11 -6.22
C THR A 119 7.23 0.84 -7.41
N VAL A 120 8.15 1.81 -7.49
CA VAL A 120 8.36 2.57 -8.74
C VAL A 120 9.02 1.63 -9.75
N SER A 121 8.23 1.13 -10.68
CA SER A 121 8.67 0.36 -11.83
C SER A 121 9.28 1.29 -12.88
N THR A 122 10.59 1.54 -12.77
CA THR A 122 11.40 1.89 -13.93
C THR A 122 11.61 0.60 -14.73
N GLU A 123 10.86 0.40 -15.82
CA GLU A 123 11.24 -0.40 -17.01
C GLU A 123 9.99 -0.85 -17.78
N ALA A 124 9.72 -0.20 -18.91
CA ALA A 124 8.96 -0.77 -20.02
C ALA A 124 9.29 -0.07 -21.36
N THR A 125 10.57 -0.06 -21.73
CA THR A 125 10.98 0.04 -23.14
C THR A 125 12.08 -0.99 -23.40
N LYS A 126 11.68 -2.22 -23.74
CA LYS A 126 12.35 -3.02 -24.77
C LYS A 126 11.49 -4.23 -25.14
N ALA A 127 11.14 -4.28 -26.41
CA ALA A 127 10.35 -5.31 -27.04
C ALA A 127 11.23 -6.52 -27.45
N MET A 128 10.61 -7.69 -27.35
CA MET A 128 10.60 -8.82 -28.29
C MET A 128 11.91 -9.56 -28.65
N GLY A 129 11.90 -10.88 -28.39
CA GLY A 129 12.38 -11.88 -29.35
C GLY A 129 13.25 -13.04 -28.81
N LYS A 130 12.64 -14.21 -28.58
CA LYS A 130 12.80 -15.49 -29.34
C LYS A 130 12.85 -16.76 -28.46
N ALA A 131 11.75 -17.53 -28.59
CA ALA A 131 11.52 -18.97 -28.66
C ALA A 131 12.55 -20.07 -28.22
N LYS A 132 11.96 -21.09 -27.56
CA LYS A 132 12.27 -22.55 -27.52
C LYS A 132 13.52 -22.96 -26.70
N THR A 133 13.57 -24.04 -25.90
CA THR A 133 12.97 -25.39 -25.97
C THR A 133 12.92 -26.04 -24.58
N GLU A 134 12.17 -27.14 -24.49
CA GLU A 134 11.92 -28.08 -23.38
C GLU A 134 13.19 -28.72 -22.76
N ALA A 135 13.14 -29.04 -21.46
CA ALA A 135 13.37 -30.39 -20.90
C ALA A 135 13.61 -30.33 -19.37
N ALA A 136 13.19 -31.41 -18.70
CA ALA A 136 13.09 -31.62 -17.26
C ALA A 136 14.42 -31.63 -16.48
N SER A 137 14.37 -31.28 -15.19
CA SER A 137 14.63 -32.21 -14.07
C SER A 137 14.93 -31.47 -12.75
N THR A 138 14.17 -31.87 -11.72
CA THR A 138 14.58 -32.21 -10.35
C THR A 138 15.73 -31.45 -9.67
N GLY A 139 15.44 -30.92 -8.46
CA GLY A 139 16.45 -30.90 -7.38
C GLY A 139 16.62 -29.59 -6.60
N ASN A 140 15.94 -29.54 -5.45
CA ASN A 140 16.43 -29.12 -4.14
C ASN A 140 16.87 -27.67 -3.80
N ASP A 141 16.34 -27.26 -2.64
CA ASP A 141 16.92 -26.40 -1.60
C ASP A 141 17.31 -24.92 -1.86
N LYS A 142 16.51 -24.09 -1.18
CA LYS A 142 16.88 -22.93 -0.33
C LYS A 142 16.80 -21.49 -0.87
N PRO A 143 16.35 -20.57 0.00
CA PRO A 143 15.76 -19.29 -0.40
C PRO A 143 16.77 -18.15 -0.46
N VAL A 144 16.63 -17.28 -1.45
CA VAL A 144 17.51 -16.13 -1.69
C VAL A 144 16.92 -14.84 -1.11
N LYS A 145 17.56 -14.40 -0.01
CA LYS A 145 17.97 -13.03 0.34
C LYS A 145 16.91 -11.90 0.34
N ALA A 146 16.30 -11.70 1.51
CA ALA A 146 15.69 -10.43 1.91
C ALA A 146 16.77 -9.38 2.30
N LYS A 147 16.70 -8.18 1.73
CA LYS A 147 17.62 -7.06 2.00
C LYS A 147 17.32 -6.44 3.38
N SER A 148 18.40 -6.20 4.12
CA SER A 148 18.46 -5.98 5.57
C SER A 148 17.94 -4.62 6.04
N LYS A 149 17.01 -4.64 7.01
CA LYS A 149 16.77 -3.55 7.98
C LYS A 149 18.12 -3.07 8.56
N ARG A 150 18.24 -1.77 8.89
CA ARG A 150 19.43 -1.17 9.55
C ARG A 150 19.84 -2.04 10.75
N ARG A 151 20.89 -2.87 10.59
CA ARG A 151 21.39 -3.73 11.67
C ARG A 151 22.00 -2.83 12.75
N ILE A 152 21.41 -2.85 13.94
CA ILE A 152 21.99 -2.22 15.11
C ILE A 152 23.24 -3.05 15.47
N ILE A 153 24.41 -2.50 15.16
CA ILE A 153 25.69 -3.15 15.41
C ILE A 153 26.01 -3.02 16.91
N ARG A 154 26.00 -4.16 17.61
CA ARG A 154 26.34 -4.28 19.04
C ARG A 154 27.60 -5.14 19.20
N GLU A 155 28.21 -5.07 20.38
CA GLU A 155 29.27 -5.99 20.77
C GLU A 155 28.82 -7.45 20.63
N GLY A 156 29.67 -8.29 20.04
CA GLY A 156 29.37 -9.69 19.72
C GLY A 156 28.65 -9.94 18.39
N SER A 157 28.15 -8.90 17.71
CA SER A 157 27.54 -9.05 16.38
C SER A 157 28.57 -9.40 15.30
N LEU A 158 28.13 -9.98 14.17
CA LEU A 158 29.04 -10.27 13.06
C LEU A 158 29.52 -8.96 12.41
N CYS A 159 30.82 -8.90 12.13
CA CYS A 159 31.45 -7.78 11.45
C CYS A 159 30.77 -7.57 10.08
N PRO A 160 30.29 -6.35 9.79
CA PRO A 160 29.59 -6.09 8.54
C PRO A 160 30.52 -6.03 7.32
N GLU A 161 31.83 -5.94 7.53
CA GLU A 161 32.83 -5.86 6.45
C GLU A 161 33.32 -7.24 6.03
N CYS A 162 33.75 -8.08 6.99
CA CYS A 162 34.27 -9.41 6.67
C CYS A 162 33.27 -10.56 6.87
N GLY A 163 32.13 -10.34 7.54
CA GLY A 163 31.10 -11.36 7.79
C GLY A 163 31.50 -12.51 8.72
N LEU A 164 32.80 -12.68 8.98
CA LEU A 164 33.38 -13.81 9.73
C LEU A 164 33.86 -13.43 11.13
N GLY A 165 34.37 -12.21 11.31
CA GLY A 165 34.81 -11.70 12.62
C GLY A 165 33.65 -11.19 13.46
N LYS A 166 33.84 -11.12 14.78
CA LYS A 166 32.85 -10.52 15.70
C LYS A 166 33.22 -9.07 15.98
N VAL A 167 32.22 -8.24 16.21
CA VAL A 167 32.39 -6.85 16.63
C VAL A 167 32.78 -6.81 18.11
N ILE A 168 33.93 -6.22 18.41
CA ILE A 168 34.47 -6.03 19.75
C ILE A 168 34.44 -4.55 20.12
N LYS A 169 34.23 -4.24 21.41
CA LYS A 169 34.22 -2.86 21.91
C LYS A 169 35.62 -2.46 22.37
N GLY A 170 36.22 -1.45 21.72
CA GLY A 170 37.47 -0.83 22.16
C GLY A 170 37.24 0.38 23.07
N LYS A 171 38.31 1.10 23.45
CA LYS A 171 38.22 2.32 24.27
C LYS A 171 37.54 3.50 23.54
N THR A 172 37.68 3.58 22.22
CA THR A 172 37.22 4.74 21.42
C THR A 172 36.25 4.38 20.29
N ALA A 173 36.17 3.10 19.92
CA ALA A 173 35.37 2.62 18.80
C ALA A 173 35.06 1.13 18.93
N TYR A 174 34.03 0.67 18.22
CA TYR A 174 33.86 -0.74 17.89
C TYR A 174 34.83 -1.14 16.78
N GLY A 175 35.43 -2.33 16.87
CA GLY A 175 36.34 -2.91 15.88
C GLY A 175 35.99 -4.36 15.57
N CYS A 176 36.65 -4.96 14.58
CA CYS A 176 36.51 -6.39 14.27
C CYS A 176 37.52 -7.24 15.07
N SER A 177 37.12 -8.43 15.51
CA SER A 177 38.00 -9.39 16.18
C SER A 177 39.11 -9.94 15.28
N ARG A 178 38.90 -9.97 13.95
CA ARG A 178 39.86 -10.45 12.95
C ARG A 178 40.67 -9.29 12.34
N TRP A 179 40.94 -8.24 13.11
CA TRP A 179 41.72 -7.09 12.63
C TRP A 179 43.17 -7.44 12.29
N LYS A 180 43.77 -8.41 13.02
CA LYS A 180 45.12 -8.93 12.70
C LYS A 180 45.16 -9.75 11.41
N GLU A 181 44.02 -10.24 10.93
CA GLU A 181 43.89 -11.04 9.71
C GLU A 181 43.47 -10.17 8.50
N GLY A 182 43.54 -8.84 8.64
CA GLY A 182 43.32 -7.89 7.55
C GLY A 182 41.97 -7.17 7.55
N CYS A 183 41.09 -7.41 8.54
CA CYS A 183 39.81 -6.70 8.61
C CYS A 183 39.93 -5.35 9.34
N ASN A 184 39.90 -4.24 8.60
CA ASN A 184 40.06 -2.88 9.13
C ASN A 184 38.77 -2.19 9.61
N TRP A 185 37.70 -2.97 9.78
CA TRP A 185 36.40 -2.42 10.18
C TRP A 185 36.46 -1.71 11.54
N ARG A 186 36.09 -0.42 11.56
CA ARG A 186 35.98 0.40 12.76
C ARG A 186 34.75 1.31 12.73
N LYS A 187 34.04 1.42 13.86
CA LYS A 187 32.91 2.33 14.04
C LYS A 187 33.08 3.14 15.33
N PRO A 188 33.29 4.47 15.26
CA PRO A 188 33.42 5.32 16.45
C PRO A 188 32.18 5.25 17.34
N PHE A 189 32.36 5.45 18.65
CA PHE A 189 31.22 5.76 19.52
C PHE A 189 30.69 7.13 19.10
N LYS A 190 29.38 7.25 18.85
CA LYS A 190 28.77 8.58 18.72
C LYS A 190 29.04 9.33 20.03
N LYS A 191 29.69 10.49 19.94
CA LYS A 191 29.76 11.44 21.06
C LYS A 191 28.35 11.95 21.37
#